data_AF-A0A4R3YKY4-F1
#
_entry.id   AF-A0A4R3YKY4-F1
#
_cell.length_a   1.000
_cell.length_b   1.000
_cell.length_c   1.000
_cell.angle_alpha   90.00
_cell.angle_beta   90.00
_cell.angle_gamma   90.00
#
_symmetry.space_group_name_H-M   'P 1'
#
loop_
_entity.id
_entity.type
_entity.pdbx_description
1 polymer ?
#
loop_
_entity_poly.entity_id
_entity_poly.type
_entity_poly.pdbx_seq_one_letter_code
_entity_poly.pdbx_strand_id
1 'polypeptide(L)' 'MHRQRIRHINLDALLAEMRAQGIEGLEEQALRIGGVDAAALARMKAKRPIDCLVARRIEWALGKPTGWMDVEHDPLEVPG' A
#
# COMPACT_ATOMS: atom_id res chain seq x y z
N MET A 1 -0.49 -17.67 -2.18
CA MET A 1 -1.12 -16.89 -3.27
C MET A 1 -2.20 -15.93 -2.77
N HIS A 2 -3.11 -16.35 -1.90
CA HIS A 2 -4.17 -15.49 -1.33
C HIS A 2 -3.64 -14.19 -0.66
N ARG A 3 -2.64 -14.29 0.23
CA ARG A 3 -2.04 -13.12 0.90
C ARG A 3 -1.44 -12.07 -0.06
N GLN A 4 -0.82 -12.48 -1.17
CA GLN A 4 -0.27 -11.53 -2.15
C GLN A 4 -1.39 -10.77 -2.87
N ARG A 5 -2.49 -11.46 -3.20
CA ARG A 5 -3.68 -10.81 -3.75
C ARG A 5 -4.21 -9.73 -2.78
N ILE A 6 -4.34 -10.06 -1.50
CA ILE A 6 -4.78 -9.11 -0.46
C ILE A 6 -3.86 -7.89 -0.39
N ARG A 7 -2.54 -8.12 -0.29
CA ARG A 7 -1.55 -7.02 -0.27
C ARG A 7 -1.69 -6.08 -1.46
N HIS A 8 -1.94 -6.62 -2.64
CA HIS A 8 -2.15 -5.81 -3.85
C HIS A 8 -3.49 -5.07 -3.86
N ILE A 9 -4.57 -5.67 -3.35
CA ILE A 9 -5.86 -4.99 -3.21
C ILE A 9 -5.72 -3.80 -2.26
N ASN A 10 -5.09 -4.02 -1.10
CA ASN A 10 -4.90 -2.98 -0.10
C ASN A 10 -3.98 -1.86 -0.62
N LEU A 11 -2.90 -2.21 -1.35
CA LEU A 11 -2.05 -1.21 -1.99
C LEU A 11 -2.83 -0.40 -3.05
N ASP A 12 -3.62 -1.06 -3.90
CA ASP A 12 -4.40 -0.36 -4.93
C ASP A 12 -5.41 0.62 -4.31
N ALA A 13 -6.05 0.23 -3.19
CA ALA A 13 -6.98 1.07 -2.45
C ALA A 13 -6.28 2.32 -1.87
N LEU A 14 -5.13 2.15 -1.21
CA LEU A 14 -4.32 3.27 -0.70
C LEU A 14 -3.93 4.24 -1.82
N LEU A 15 -3.50 3.72 -2.97
CA LEU A 15 -3.13 4.55 -4.11
C LEU A 15 -4.34 5.24 -4.75
N ALA A 16 -5.52 4.64 -4.71
CA ALA A 16 -6.75 5.26 -5.19
C ALA A 16 -7.19 6.40 -4.28
N GLU A 17 -7.11 6.22 -2.96
CA GLU A 17 -7.38 7.26 -1.96
C GLU A 17 -6.43 8.45 -2.13
N MET A 18 -5.13 8.19 -2.31
CA MET A 18 -4.15 9.24 -2.60
C MET A 18 -4.49 10.04 -3.86
N ARG A 19 -4.89 9.36 -4.96
CA ARG A 19 -5.34 10.05 -6.18
C ARG A 19 -6.58 10.90 -5.94
N ALA A 20 -7.54 10.42 -5.14
CA ALA A 20 -8.72 11.19 -4.77
C ALA A 20 -8.37 12.46 -3.97
N GLN A 21 -7.26 12.44 -3.23
CA GLN A 21 -6.68 13.60 -2.53
C GLN A 21 -5.78 14.48 -3.43
N GLY A 22 -5.67 14.19 -4.73
CA GLY A 22 -4.84 14.92 -5.68
C GLY A 22 -3.37 14.48 -5.74
N ILE A 23 -3.02 13.38 -5.08
CA ILE A 23 -1.65 12.86 -4.98
C ILE A 23 -1.44 11.80 -6.07
N GLU A 24 -1.03 12.24 -7.26
CA GLU A 24 -0.90 11.35 -8.43
C GLU A 24 0.54 10.87 -8.68
N GLY A 25 1.52 11.66 -8.25
CA GLY A 25 2.94 11.42 -8.50
C GLY A 25 3.45 10.17 -7.79
N LEU A 26 4.22 9.33 -8.49
CA LEU A 26 4.69 8.06 -7.95
C LEU A 26 5.69 8.24 -6.79
N GLU A 27 6.54 9.27 -6.88
CA GLU A 27 7.47 9.64 -5.82
C GLU A 27 6.73 10.11 -4.57
N GLU A 28 5.72 10.96 -4.74
CA GLU A 28 4.91 11.47 -3.64
C GLU A 28 4.06 10.36 -3.00
N GLN A 29 3.49 9.45 -3.79
CA GLN A 29 2.79 8.27 -3.31
C GLN A 29 3.73 7.35 -2.51
N ALA A 30 4.94 7.09 -3.01
CA ALA A 30 5.94 6.27 -2.32
C ALA A 30 6.37 6.91 -0.99
N LEU A 31 6.55 8.23 -0.97
CA LEU A 31 6.86 8.99 0.23
C LEU A 31 5.74 8.87 1.28
N ARG A 32 4.47 8.99 0.86
CA ARG A 32 3.31 8.93 1.77
C ARG A 32 2.99 7.53 2.30
N ILE A 33 3.08 6.48 1.48
CA ILE A 33 2.91 5.11 1.98
C ILE A 33 4.09 4.68 2.85
N GLY A 34 5.24 5.34 2.69
CA GLY A 34 6.46 5.11 3.47
C GLY A 34 7.09 3.74 3.25
N GLY A 35 8.38 3.65 3.58
CA GLY A 35 9.09 2.36 3.61
C GLY A 35 9.47 1.76 2.26
N VAL A 36 9.15 2.43 1.15
CA VAL A 36 9.54 2.07 -0.22
C VAL A 36 9.92 3.32 -1.02
N ASP A 37 10.77 3.12 -2.03
CA ASP A 37 11.03 4.16 -3.04
C ASP A 37 10.04 4.04 -4.22
N ALA A 38 10.08 5.02 -5.12
CA ALA A 38 9.25 5.04 -6.32
C ALA A 38 9.46 3.80 -7.21
N ALA A 39 10.68 3.29 -7.33
CA ALA A 39 10.98 2.12 -8.16
C ALA A 39 10.36 0.84 -7.58
N ALA A 40 10.41 0.67 -6.26
CA ALA A 40 9.76 -0.41 -5.54
C ALA A 40 8.23 -0.29 -5.65
N LEU A 41 7.67 0.90 -5.50
CA LEU A 41 6.24 1.13 -5.71
C LEU A 41 5.80 0.79 -7.14
N ALA A 42 6.57 1.18 -8.15
CA ALA A 42 6.30 0.84 -9.55
C ALA A 42 6.27 -0.69 -9.77
N ARG A 43 7.23 -1.42 -9.17
CA ARG A 43 7.25 -2.89 -9.22
C ARG A 43 6.01 -3.50 -8.56
N MET A 44 5.61 -3.01 -7.40
CA MET A 44 4.41 -3.49 -6.70
C MET A 44 3.13 -3.20 -7.50
N LYS A 45 3.02 -2.04 -8.15
CA LYS A 45 1.92 -1.71 -9.08
C LYS A 45 1.88 -2.65 -10.28
N ALA A 46 3.05 -3.08 -10.77
CA ALA A 46 3.18 -4.12 -11.80
C ALA A 46 2.94 -5.55 -11.25
N LYS A 47 2.28 -5.67 -10.09
CA LYS A 47 1.93 -6.94 -9.42
C LYS A 47 3.13 -7.82 -9.09
N ARG A 48 4.32 -7.24 -8.92
CA ARG A 48 5.46 -7.95 -8.33
C ARG A 48 5.19 -8.17 -6.84
N PRO A 49 5.65 -9.31 -6.27
CA PRO A 49 5.36 -9.65 -4.88
C PRO A 49 5.72 -8.53 -3.91
N ILE A 50 4.81 -8.28 -2.97
CA ILE A 50 5.05 -7.39 -1.83
C ILE A 50 5.59 -8.28 -0.71
N ASP A 51 6.85 -8.14 -0.35
CA ASP A 51 7.46 -8.96 0.69
C ASP A 51 6.91 -8.57 2.09
N CYS A 52 7.16 -9.44 3.09
CA CYS A 52 6.66 -9.20 4.44
C CYS A 52 7.27 -7.95 5.08
N LEU A 53 8.53 -7.64 4.81
CA LEU A 53 9.22 -6.48 5.40
C LEU A 53 8.62 -5.18 4.85
N VAL A 54 8.41 -5.10 3.54
CA VAL A 54 7.73 -3.99 2.86
C VAL A 54 6.31 -3.83 3.38
N ALA A 55 5.56 -4.93 3.49
CA ALA A 55 4.21 -4.88 4.06
C ALA A 55 4.20 -4.31 5.49
N ARG A 56 5.11 -4.74 6.37
CA ARG A 56 5.25 -4.18 7.73
C ARG A 56 5.66 -2.71 7.74
N ARG A 57 6.55 -2.30 6.83
CA ARG A 57 6.98 -0.91 6.74
C ARG A 57 5.84 0.03 6.32
N ILE A 58 5.04 -0.39 5.35
CA ILE A 58 3.83 0.34 4.92
C ILE A 58 2.85 0.47 6.09
N GLU A 59 2.59 -0.63 6.81
CA GLU A 59 1.70 -0.59 7.98
C GLU A 59 2.20 0.39 9.05
N TRP A 60 3.49 0.34 9.35
CA TRP A 60 4.08 1.22 10.35
C TRP A 60 4.02 2.70 9.92
N ALA A 61 4.34 2.99 8.67
CA ALA A 61 4.29 4.34 8.11
C ALA A 61 2.86 4.92 8.12
N LEU A 62 1.85 4.08 7.92
CA LEU A 62 0.44 4.47 7.94
C LEU A 62 -0.21 4.37 9.33
N GLY A 63 0.55 4.03 10.38
CA GLY A 63 0.03 3.84 11.74
C GLY A 63 -0.99 2.70 11.86
N LYS A 64 -0.96 1.73 10.93
CA LYS A 64 -1.85 0.56 10.90
C LYS A 64 -1.34 -0.57 11.78
N PRO A 65 -2.24 -1.44 12.30
CA PRO A 65 -1.82 -2.60 13.08
C PRO A 65 -1.01 -3.58 12.22
N THR A 66 -0.11 -4.31 12.89
CA THR A 66 0.66 -5.38 12.26
C THR A 66 -0.29 -6.41 11.66
N GLY A 67 -0.17 -6.66 10.35
CA GLY A 67 -1.01 -7.62 9.63
C GLY A 67 -2.09 -6.98 8.79
N TRP A 68 -2.27 -5.66 8.88
CA TRP A 68 -3.25 -4.93 8.08
C TRP A 68 -3.09 -5.20 6.56
N MET A 69 -1.87 -5.20 6.01
CA MET A 69 -1.65 -5.55 4.60
C MET A 69 -1.96 -7.01 4.25
N ASP A 70 -2.17 -7.89 5.23
CA ASP A 70 -2.38 -9.32 5.02
C ASP A 70 -3.84 -9.77 5.12
N VAL A 71 -4.75 -8.88 5.51
CA VAL A 71 -6.20 -9.15 5.64
C VAL A 71 -7.01 -8.26 4.70
N GLU A 72 -8.12 -8.78 4.19
CA GLU A 72 -9.05 -8.00 3.35
C GLU A 72 -9.75 -6.96 4.22
N HIS A 73 -9.78 -5.72 3.75
CA HIS A 73 -10.54 -4.62 4.38
C HIS A 73 -11.64 -4.18 3.43
N ASP A 74 -12.76 -3.75 4.00
CA ASP A 74 -13.75 -3.04 3.23
C ASP A 74 -13.14 -1.68 2.80
N PRO A 75 -13.17 -1.29 1.52
CA PRO A 75 -12.63 -0.01 1.05
C PRO A 75 -13.19 1.24 1.76
N LEU A 76 -14.22 1.11 2.59
CA LEU A 76 -14.81 2.17 3.42
C LEU A 76 -14.21 2.31 4.83
N GLU A 77 -13.32 1.41 5.27
CA GLU A 77 -12.76 1.40 6.64
C GLU A 77 -11.35 2.00 6.75
N VAL A 78 -10.80 2.59 5.68
CA VAL A 78 -9.54 3.34 5.78
C VAL A 78 -9.88 4.72 6.34
N PRO A 79 -9.48 5.07 7.58
CA PRO A 79 -9.69 6.40 8.11
C PRO A 79 -8.84 7.37 7.30
N GLY A 80 -9.49 8.38 6.72
CA GLY A 80 -8.84 9.56 6.16
C GLY A 80 -8.23 10.47 7.22
#